data_AF-A0A1G2QM93-F1
#
_entry.id   AF-A0A1G2QM93-F1
#
_cell.length_a   1.000
_cell.length_b   1.000
_cell.length_c   1.000
_cell.angle_alpha   90.00
_cell.angle_beta   90.00
_cell.angle_gamma   90.00
#
_symmetry.space_group_name_H-M   'P 1'
#
loop_
_entity.id
_entity.type
_entity.pdbx_description
1 polymer ?
#
loop_
_entity_poly.entity_id
_entity_poly.type
_entity_poly.pdbx_seq_one_letter_code
_entity_poly.pdbx_strand_id
1 'polypeptide(L)'
;MDDFKIKVGDFEGPLEMLLALIEKHKLHISKVSLAQVADEYVAYLQRGPNRPIGEMANFILVASTLMLIKSLSLLPGLTLTPEETASVDELERQLRHYQRIKELVPDLKNHFGQAMIFEREPSRERAVVFTPSPEIKSVSLLEAVRRVISNLPKIEKLPTAIIRKVISLEEVMTDLADRITRSLKLSFRDYVRENKHDKVNLIVSFLGMLELVKQGTVDVQQEAHFEDINIETKAAGIPRY
;
A
#
# COMPACT_ATOMS: atom_id res chain seq x y z
N MET A 1 13.02 7.60 30.40
CA MET A 1 12.31 8.02 29.18
C MET A 1 11.95 9.47 29.41
N ASP A 2 12.74 10.38 28.84
CA ASP A 2 12.45 11.81 28.96
C ASP A 2 11.19 12.12 28.14
N ASP A 3 10.16 12.60 28.83
CA ASP A 3 8.86 12.94 28.29
C ASP A 3 9.02 14.20 27.43
N PHE A 4 9.17 14.02 26.11
CA PHE A 4 9.45 15.11 25.17
C PHE A 4 8.18 15.94 24.92
N LYS A 5 7.93 16.91 25.80
CA LYS A 5 6.83 17.88 25.68
C LYS A 5 7.37 19.22 25.17
N ILE A 6 7.07 19.56 23.92
CA ILE A 6 7.42 20.86 23.35
C ILE A 6 6.42 21.90 23.88
N LYS A 7 6.82 22.72 24.85
CA LYS A 7 5.94 23.76 25.42
C LYS A 7 6.22 25.13 24.83
N VAL A 8 5.23 25.73 24.16
CA VAL A 8 5.26 27.15 23.79
C VAL A 8 4.27 27.90 24.66
N GLY A 9 4.78 28.44 25.78
CA GLY A 9 3.94 28.98 26.85
C GLY A 9 3.16 27.85 27.52
N ASP A 10 1.83 27.90 27.48
CA ASP A 10 0.95 26.91 28.10
C ASP A 10 0.57 25.72 27.19
N PHE A 11 1.00 25.73 25.91
CA PHE A 11 0.60 24.71 24.93
C PHE A 11 1.70 23.69 24.66
N GLU A 12 1.34 22.40 24.57
CA GLU A 12 2.22 21.26 24.29
C GLU A 12 2.50 21.05 22.77
N GLY A 13 2.00 21.94 21.91
CA GLY A 13 2.30 21.91 20.46
C GLY A 13 1.53 22.93 19.61
N PRO A 14 1.86 23.04 18.30
CA PRO A 14 1.25 24.03 17.41
C PRO A 14 -0.23 23.75 17.12
N LEU A 15 -0.62 22.47 17.00
CA LEU A 15 -2.01 22.09 16.78
C LEU A 15 -2.90 22.40 17.99
N GLU A 16 -2.38 22.22 19.21
CA GLU A 16 -3.11 22.55 20.43
C GLU A 16 -3.37 24.04 20.54
N MET A 17 -2.31 24.84 20.33
CA MET A 17 -2.41 26.29 20.32
C MET A 17 -3.42 26.77 19.29
N LEU A 18 -3.38 26.21 18.08
CA LEU A 18 -4.26 26.59 16.99
C LEU A 18 -5.72 26.20 17.26
N LEU A 19 -5.95 25.01 17.82
CA LEU A 19 -7.27 24.59 18.27
C LEU A 19 -7.82 25.52 19.36
N ALA A 20 -6.99 25.89 20.34
CA ALA A 20 -7.39 26.82 21.40
C ALA A 20 -7.79 28.20 20.87
N LEU A 21 -7.10 28.72 19.84
CA LEU A 21 -7.48 29.97 19.17
C LEU A 21 -8.83 29.84 18.46
N ILE A 22 -9.07 28.73 17.74
CA ILE A 22 -10.35 28.47 17.06
C ILE A 22 -11.50 28.36 18.06
N GLU A 23 -11.29 27.63 19.16
CA GLU A 23 -12.26 27.46 20.24
C GLU A 23 -12.59 28.81 20.91
N LYS A 24 -11.57 29.64 21.17
CA LYS A 24 -11.72 30.98 21.75
C LYS A 24 -12.62 31.89 20.89
N HIS A 25 -12.50 31.80 19.56
CA HIS A 25 -13.34 32.55 18.62
C HIS A 25 -14.65 31.84 18.26
N LYS A 26 -14.93 30.66 18.85
CA LYS A 26 -16.10 29.83 18.57
C LYS A 26 -16.27 29.50 17.08
N LEU A 27 -15.16 29.25 16.40
CA LEU A 27 -15.13 28.93 14.97
C LEU A 27 -15.13 27.42 14.73
N HIS A 28 -15.60 27.00 13.55
CA HIS A 28 -15.40 25.63 13.07
C HIS A 28 -14.04 25.45 12.41
N ILE A 29 -13.49 24.24 12.38
CA ILE A 29 -12.25 23.95 11.65
C ILE A 29 -12.53 24.07 10.13
N SER A 30 -12.05 25.16 9.51
CA SER A 30 -12.16 25.42 8.08
C SER A 30 -11.05 26.37 7.62
N LYS A 31 -10.77 26.41 6.31
CA LYS A 31 -9.78 27.35 5.71
C LYS A 31 -10.07 28.81 6.07
N VAL A 32 -11.34 29.21 6.09
CA VAL A 32 -11.76 30.58 6.44
C VAL A 32 -11.44 30.88 7.90
N SER A 33 -11.74 29.95 8.80
CA SER A 33 -11.44 30.10 10.24
C SER A 33 -9.93 30.14 10.51
N LEU A 34 -9.16 29.31 9.79
CA LEU A 34 -7.70 29.29 9.89
C LEU A 34 -7.09 30.63 9.46
N ALA A 35 -7.62 31.25 8.39
CA ALA A 35 -7.19 32.58 7.97
C ALA A 35 -7.45 33.66 9.05
N GLN A 36 -8.55 33.55 9.80
CA GLN A 36 -8.92 34.52 10.85
C GLN A 36 -7.99 34.45 12.08
N VAL A 37 -7.53 33.25 12.45
CA VAL A 37 -6.64 33.06 13.62
C VAL A 37 -5.16 33.17 13.29
N ALA A 38 -4.79 33.32 12.02
CA ALA A 38 -3.40 33.32 11.56
C ALA A 38 -2.55 34.43 12.19
N ASP A 39 -3.09 35.65 12.33
CA ASP A 39 -2.37 36.77 12.95
C ASP A 39 -2.15 36.55 14.44
N GLU A 40 -3.16 36.04 15.14
CA GLU A 40 -3.06 35.76 16.57
C GLU A 40 -2.04 34.64 16.83
N TYR A 41 -1.99 33.64 15.95
CA TYR A 41 -0.99 32.58 16.00
C TYR A 41 0.43 33.13 15.84
N VAL A 42 0.69 33.94 14.79
CA VAL A 42 2.01 34.54 14.58
C VAL A 42 2.38 35.51 15.70
N ALA A 43 1.44 36.33 16.17
CA ALA A 43 1.67 37.25 17.27
C ALA A 43 2.07 36.52 18.55
N TYR A 44 1.49 35.35 18.83
CA TYR A 44 1.87 34.54 19.99
C TYR A 44 3.29 33.97 19.85
N LEU A 45 3.68 33.54 18.65
CA LEU A 45 5.06 33.10 18.38
C LEU A 45 6.08 34.22 18.63
N GLN A 46 5.76 35.45 18.22
CA GLN A 46 6.64 36.62 18.37
C GLN A 46 6.79 37.12 19.81
N ARG A 47 5.82 36.83 20.69
CA ARG A 47 5.85 37.27 22.10
C ARG A 47 6.80 36.46 23.00
N GLY A 48 7.42 35.40 22.49
CA GLY A 48 8.29 34.52 23.28
C GLY A 48 9.75 34.96 23.32
N PRO A 49 10.46 34.80 24.45
CA PRO A 49 11.92 34.96 24.50
C PRO A 49 12.61 33.89 23.63
N ASN A 50 13.90 34.11 23.28
CA ASN A 50 14.78 33.18 22.54
C ASN A 50 14.54 31.71 22.94
N ARG A 51 13.77 30.98 22.13
CA ARG A 51 13.49 29.55 22.31
C ARG A 51 14.43 28.74 21.40
N PRO A 52 14.75 27.49 21.78
CA PRO A 52 15.56 26.61 20.94
C PRO A 52 14.93 26.44 19.55
N ILE A 53 15.71 26.63 18.48
CA ILE A 53 15.24 26.50 17.09
C ILE A 53 14.56 25.14 16.84
N GLY A 54 15.05 24.07 17.47
CA GLY A 54 14.49 22.73 17.36
C GLY A 54 13.03 22.63 17.85
N GLU A 55 12.66 23.39 18.88
CA GLU A 55 11.28 23.42 19.39
C GLU A 55 10.36 24.29 18.52
N MET A 56 10.92 25.26 17.82
CA MET A 56 10.19 26.22 16.98
C MET A 56 9.92 25.74 15.56
N ALA A 57 10.67 24.76 15.04
CA ALA A 57 10.56 24.30 13.66
C ALA A 57 9.12 23.92 13.27
N ASN A 58 8.44 23.13 14.12
CA ASN A 58 7.05 22.72 13.88
C ASN A 58 6.07 23.89 13.94
N PHE A 59 6.32 24.87 14.81
CA PHE A 59 5.48 26.07 14.90
C PHE A 59 5.64 26.97 13.69
N ILE A 60 6.86 27.11 13.17
CA ILE A 60 7.17 27.89 11.97
C ILE A 60 6.53 27.25 10.74
N LEU A 61 6.57 25.92 10.63
CA LEU A 61 5.89 25.19 9.55
C LEU A 61 4.39 25.52 9.53
N VAL A 62 3.72 25.40 10.68
CA VAL A 62 2.29 25.74 10.78
C VAL A 62 2.05 27.24 10.52
N ALA A 63 2.94 28.13 10.97
CA ALA A 63 2.87 29.55 10.67
C ALA A 63 2.94 29.82 9.16
N SER A 64 3.86 29.16 8.43
CA SER A 64 3.97 29.31 6.98
C SER A 64 2.71 28.86 6.25
N THR A 65 2.12 27.73 6.65
CA THR A 65 0.86 27.24 6.09
C THR A 65 -0.29 28.20 6.39
N LEU A 66 -0.34 28.78 7.60
CA LEU A 66 -1.35 29.78 7.94
C LEU A 66 -1.21 31.07 7.14
N MET A 67 0.02 31.54 6.91
CA MET A 67 0.27 32.71 6.05
C MET A 67 -0.20 32.44 4.61
N LEU A 68 0.04 31.24 4.09
CA LEU A 68 -0.45 30.81 2.79
C LEU A 68 -2.00 30.82 2.74
N ILE A 69 -2.65 30.23 3.73
CA ILE A 69 -4.12 30.21 3.85
C ILE A 69 -4.68 31.64 3.91
N LYS A 70 -4.04 32.53 4.68
CA LYS A 70 -4.45 33.93 4.78
C LYS A 70 -4.26 34.67 3.47
N SER A 71 -3.15 34.46 2.76
CA SER A 71 -2.90 35.03 1.43
C SER A 71 -3.98 34.63 0.43
N LEU A 72 -4.32 33.34 0.38
CA LEU A 72 -5.40 32.81 -0.46
C LEU A 72 -6.75 33.44 -0.13
N SER A 73 -7.05 33.65 1.16
CA SER A 73 -8.31 34.28 1.59
C SER A 73 -8.40 35.76 1.20
N LEU A 74 -7.28 36.45 0.99
CA LEU A 74 -7.24 37.89 0.71
C LEU A 74 -7.06 38.21 -0.78
N LEU A 75 -6.49 37.30 -1.57
CA LEU A 75 -6.17 37.50 -2.98
C LEU A 75 -7.04 36.63 -3.89
N PRO A 76 -8.17 37.15 -4.42
CA PRO A 76 -8.96 36.41 -5.40
C PRO A 76 -8.15 36.21 -6.68
N GLY A 77 -7.86 34.94 -7.01
CA GLY A 77 -7.08 34.54 -8.18
C GLY A 77 -5.73 33.88 -7.88
N LEU A 78 -5.34 33.74 -6.61
CA LEU A 78 -4.15 32.98 -6.25
C LEU A 78 -4.37 31.48 -6.52
N THR A 79 -3.56 30.91 -7.42
CA THR A 79 -3.54 29.46 -7.69
C THR A 79 -2.42 28.82 -6.89
N LEU A 80 -2.77 27.87 -6.03
CA LEU A 80 -1.79 27.08 -5.28
C LEU A 80 -1.16 25.99 -6.15
N THR A 81 0.09 25.64 -5.85
CA THR A 81 0.69 24.41 -6.37
C THR A 81 -0.01 23.18 -5.78
N PRO A 82 0.14 21.98 -6.39
CA PRO A 82 -0.37 20.74 -5.80
C PRO A 82 0.16 20.49 -4.38
N GLU A 83 1.42 20.83 -4.13
CA GLU A 83 2.12 20.66 -2.84
C GLU A 83 1.57 21.61 -1.77
N GLU A 84 1.35 22.87 -2.13
CA GLU A 84 0.72 23.88 -1.29
C GLU A 84 -0.71 23.49 -0.90
N THR A 85 -1.49 23.02 -1.88
CA THR A 85 -2.86 22.56 -1.64
C THR A 85 -2.88 21.38 -0.68
N ALA A 86 -2.00 20.40 -0.89
CA ALA A 86 -1.87 19.23 -0.02
C ALA A 86 -1.47 19.63 1.41
N SER A 87 -0.58 20.61 1.57
CA SER A 87 -0.14 21.11 2.88
C SER A 87 -1.28 21.78 3.67
N VAL A 88 -2.11 22.57 2.98
CA VAL A 88 -3.30 23.20 3.59
C VAL A 88 -4.33 22.16 4.02
N ASP A 89 -4.64 21.21 3.15
CA ASP A 89 -5.61 20.15 3.44
C ASP A 89 -5.11 19.20 4.54
N GLU A 90 -3.81 18.95 4.58
CA GLU A 90 -3.17 18.19 5.65
C GLU A 90 -3.30 18.89 7.00
N LEU A 91 -3.02 20.19 7.08
CA LEU A 91 -3.17 20.94 8.33
C LEU A 91 -4.61 20.86 8.86
N GLU A 92 -5.60 21.04 7.98
CA GLU A 92 -7.02 20.94 8.36
C GLU A 92 -7.36 19.53 8.87
N ARG A 93 -6.89 18.48 8.18
CA ARG A 93 -7.09 17.08 8.57
C ARG A 93 -6.44 16.77 9.92
N GLN A 94 -5.18 17.16 10.11
CA GLN A 94 -4.45 16.95 11.36
C GLN A 94 -5.15 17.64 12.53
N LEU A 95 -5.66 18.86 12.32
CA LEU A 95 -6.39 19.59 13.35
C LEU A 95 -7.70 18.89 13.72
N ARG A 96 -8.45 18.39 12.73
CA ARG A 96 -9.69 17.62 12.97
C ARG A 96 -9.42 16.33 13.75
N HIS A 97 -8.36 15.62 13.41
CA HIS A 97 -7.93 14.43 14.15
C HIS A 97 -7.51 14.78 15.58
N TYR A 98 -6.72 15.83 15.75
CA TYR A 98 -6.28 16.28 17.07
C TYR A 98 -7.47 16.68 17.95
N GLN A 99 -8.43 17.44 17.42
CA GLN A 99 -9.67 17.77 18.13
C GLN A 99 -10.41 16.49 18.56
N ARG A 100 -10.58 15.53 17.64
CA ARG A 100 -11.27 14.29 17.94
C ARG A 100 -10.58 13.48 19.04
N ILE A 101 -9.25 13.42 19.02
CA ILE A 101 -8.48 12.76 20.07
C ILE A 101 -8.68 13.50 21.40
N LYS A 102 -8.57 14.83 21.40
CA LYS A 102 -8.75 15.66 22.61
C LYS A 102 -10.12 15.47 23.26
N GLU A 103 -11.17 15.31 22.45
CA GLU A 103 -12.53 14.98 22.92
C GLU A 103 -12.63 13.61 23.60
N LEU A 104 -11.84 12.62 23.17
CA LEU A 104 -11.86 11.25 23.68
C LEU A 104 -10.95 11.05 24.91
N VAL A 105 -9.99 11.96 25.15
CA VAL A 105 -9.05 11.87 26.27
C VAL A 105 -9.74 11.78 27.64
N PRO A 106 -10.78 12.57 27.96
CA PRO A 106 -11.48 12.46 29.25
C PRO A 106 -12.08 11.07 29.47
N ASP A 107 -12.73 10.51 28.45
CA ASP A 107 -13.32 9.18 28.53
C ASP A 107 -12.26 8.09 28.68
N LEU A 108 -11.15 8.21 27.95
CA LEU A 108 -10.02 7.31 28.09
C LEU A 108 -9.42 7.40 29.49
N LYS A 109 -9.23 8.61 30.02
CA LYS A 109 -8.71 8.84 31.37
C LYS A 109 -9.60 8.24 32.45
N ASN A 110 -10.92 8.25 32.25
CA ASN A 110 -11.86 7.62 33.18
C ASN A 110 -11.72 6.10 33.18
N HIS A 111 -11.54 5.46 32.01
CA HIS A 111 -11.43 4.00 31.91
C HIS A 111 -10.02 3.45 32.18
N PHE A 112 -8.99 4.26 31.92
CA PHE A 112 -7.60 3.85 32.08
C PHE A 112 -7.30 3.50 33.55
N GLY A 113 -6.81 2.28 33.78
CA GLY A 113 -6.50 1.77 35.13
C GLY A 113 -7.68 1.14 35.89
N GLN A 114 -8.91 1.16 35.35
CA GLN A 114 -10.06 0.51 36.00
C GLN A 114 -10.05 -1.02 35.83
N ALA A 115 -9.55 -1.53 34.70
CA ALA A 115 -9.49 -2.95 34.39
C ALA A 115 -8.04 -3.41 34.19
N MET A 116 -7.20 -3.27 35.22
CA MET A 116 -5.83 -3.78 35.16
C MET A 116 -5.87 -5.31 35.09
N ILE A 117 -5.40 -5.86 33.95
CA ILE A 117 -5.19 -7.29 33.78
C ILE A 117 -3.78 -7.58 34.29
N PHE A 118 -3.68 -8.43 35.28
CA PHE A 118 -2.40 -8.91 35.80
C PHE A 118 -2.02 -10.19 35.06
N GLU A 119 -0.76 -10.28 34.65
CA GLU A 119 -0.22 -11.53 34.14
C GLU A 119 -0.21 -12.58 35.24
N ARG A 120 -0.49 -13.83 34.87
CA ARG A 120 -0.33 -14.95 35.78
C ARG A 120 1.16 -15.23 35.90
N GLU A 121 1.72 -15.13 37.10
CA GLU A 121 3.09 -15.55 37.33
C GLU A 121 3.31 -16.99 36.85
N PRO A 122 4.46 -17.28 36.20
CA PRO A 122 4.75 -18.62 35.71
C PRO A 122 4.63 -19.61 36.87
N SER A 123 3.79 -20.64 36.69
CA SER A 123 3.70 -21.71 37.68
C SER A 123 5.08 -22.30 37.89
N ARG A 124 5.56 -22.35 39.14
CA ARG A 124 6.81 -23.05 39.51
C ARG A 124 6.91 -24.33 38.71
N GLU A 125 7.98 -24.48 37.94
CA GLU A 125 8.23 -25.66 37.09
C GLU A 125 8.03 -26.92 37.94
N ARG A 126 6.87 -27.57 37.78
CA ARG A 126 6.65 -28.88 38.37
C ARG A 126 7.43 -29.83 37.48
N ALA A 127 8.47 -30.47 38.01
CA ALA A 127 9.13 -31.56 37.33
C ALA A 127 8.06 -32.56 36.89
N VAL A 128 7.91 -32.76 35.58
CA VAL A 128 6.95 -33.71 35.02
C VAL A 128 7.47 -35.10 35.34
N VAL A 129 7.04 -35.66 36.47
CA VAL A 129 7.37 -37.04 36.83
C VAL A 129 6.33 -37.95 36.18
N PHE A 130 6.75 -38.70 35.17
CA PHE A 130 5.92 -39.74 34.58
C PHE A 130 5.90 -40.96 35.50
N THR A 131 4.80 -41.16 36.23
CA THR A 131 4.52 -42.39 36.98
C THR A 131 3.39 -43.15 36.29
N PRO A 132 3.67 -44.24 35.57
CA PRO A 132 2.62 -45.06 34.99
C PRO A 132 1.74 -45.65 36.10
N SER A 133 0.43 -45.67 35.89
CA SER A 133 -0.52 -46.30 36.82
C SER A 133 -0.19 -47.78 37.01
N PRO A 134 -0.30 -48.35 38.22
CA PRO A 134 -0.13 -49.79 38.47
C PRO A 134 -1.05 -50.68 37.63
N GLU A 135 -2.12 -50.10 37.08
CA GLU A 135 -3.10 -50.79 36.24
C GLU A 135 -2.62 -51.01 34.80
N ILE A 136 -1.52 -50.35 34.39
CA ILE A 136 -0.94 -50.53 33.05
C ILE A 136 -0.18 -51.85 33.01
N LYS A 137 -0.80 -52.85 32.39
CA LYS A 137 -0.20 -54.16 32.12
C LYS A 137 0.48 -54.18 30.76
N SER A 138 1.46 -55.07 30.58
CA SER A 138 2.16 -55.27 29.30
C SER A 138 1.21 -55.55 28.12
N VAL A 139 0.11 -56.25 28.40
CA VAL A 139 -0.95 -56.55 27.41
C VAL A 139 -1.65 -55.27 26.93
N SER A 140 -1.96 -54.34 27.83
CA SER A 140 -2.59 -53.05 27.51
C SER A 140 -1.69 -52.19 26.63
N LEU A 141 -0.37 -52.26 26.83
CA LEU A 141 0.60 -51.57 25.98
C LEU A 141 0.64 -52.17 24.57
N LEU A 142 0.61 -53.50 24.45
CA LEU A 142 0.57 -54.19 23.16
C LEU A 142 -0.69 -53.83 22.35
N GLU A 143 -1.85 -53.76 22.99
CA GLU A 143 -3.10 -53.34 22.36
C GLU A 143 -3.05 -51.89 21.88
N ALA A 144 -2.49 -50.98 22.70
CA ALA A 144 -2.30 -49.59 22.32
C ALA A 144 -1.39 -49.45 21.09
N VAL A 145 -0.26 -50.17 21.06
CA VAL A 145 0.67 -50.18 19.92
C VAL A 145 -0.02 -50.69 18.65
N ARG A 146 -0.77 -51.80 18.75
CA ARG A 146 -1.52 -52.34 17.61
C ARG A 146 -2.54 -51.35 17.07
N ARG A 147 -3.24 -50.64 17.97
CA ARG A 147 -4.21 -49.60 17.59
C ARG A 147 -3.53 -48.41 16.90
N VAL A 148 -2.34 -48.01 17.32
CA VAL A 148 -1.59 -46.95 16.64
C VAL A 148 -1.21 -47.41 15.23
N ILE A 149 -0.63 -48.61 15.10
CA ILE A 149 -0.19 -49.16 13.81
C ILE A 149 -1.37 -49.29 12.85
N SER A 150 -2.53 -49.77 13.31
CA SER A 150 -3.71 -49.93 12.46
C SER A 150 -4.30 -48.61 11.96
N ASN A 151 -4.06 -47.51 12.68
CA ASN A 151 -4.57 -46.18 12.34
C ASN A 151 -3.50 -45.28 11.71
N LEU A 152 -2.32 -45.81 11.38
CA LEU A 152 -1.34 -45.05 10.62
C LEU A 152 -1.91 -44.72 9.24
N PRO A 153 -1.84 -43.45 8.80
CA PRO A 153 -2.35 -43.05 7.50
C PRO A 153 -1.62 -43.81 6.40
N LYS A 154 -2.38 -44.45 5.51
CA LYS A 154 -1.81 -45.08 4.32
C LYS A 154 -1.34 -43.97 3.38
N ILE A 155 -0.10 -44.09 2.90
CA ILE A 155 0.47 -43.09 1.99
C ILE A 155 -0.28 -43.16 0.66
N GLU A 156 -1.20 -42.22 0.45
CA GLU A 156 -1.80 -41.98 -0.86
C GLU A 156 -0.80 -41.19 -1.70
N LYS A 157 -0.34 -41.78 -2.80
CA LYS A 157 0.51 -41.09 -3.77
C LYS A 157 -0.35 -40.07 -4.51
N LEU A 158 -0.30 -38.81 -4.09
CA LEU A 158 -0.92 -37.71 -4.81
C LEU A 158 -0.27 -37.58 -6.20
N PRO A 159 -1.06 -37.41 -7.28
CA PRO A 159 -0.50 -37.18 -8.61
C PRO A 159 0.30 -35.87 -8.58
N THR A 160 1.57 -35.97 -8.97
CA THR A 160 2.50 -34.84 -9.05
C THR A 160 1.88 -33.77 -9.94
N ALA A 161 1.65 -32.59 -9.38
CA ALA A 161 1.16 -31.44 -10.12
C ALA A 161 2.14 -31.15 -11.27
N ILE A 162 1.67 -31.38 -12.50
CA ILE A 162 2.40 -31.04 -13.72
C ILE A 162 2.47 -29.51 -13.75
N ILE A 163 3.62 -28.95 -13.38
CA ILE A 163 3.89 -27.51 -13.49
C ILE A 163 3.78 -27.16 -14.98
N ARG A 164 2.71 -26.45 -15.36
CA ARG A 164 2.55 -25.97 -16.74
C ARG A 164 3.60 -24.88 -16.98
N LYS A 165 4.39 -25.04 -18.05
CA LYS A 165 5.40 -24.06 -18.46
C LYS A 165 4.69 -22.75 -18.80
N VAL A 166 4.99 -21.68 -18.06
CA VAL A 166 4.50 -20.33 -18.37
C VAL A 166 5.28 -19.85 -19.60
N ILE A 167 4.59 -19.56 -20.69
CA ILE A 167 5.19 -18.97 -21.89
C ILE A 167 5.21 -17.46 -21.68
N SER A 168 6.37 -16.81 -21.80
CA SER A 168 6.48 -15.35 -21.69
C SER A 168 6.00 -14.68 -22.97
N LEU A 169 5.25 -13.58 -22.85
CA LEU A 169 4.83 -12.76 -23.98
C LEU A 169 6.03 -12.19 -24.75
N GLU A 170 7.09 -11.82 -24.02
CA GLU A 170 8.31 -11.23 -24.57
C GLU A 170 9.07 -12.22 -25.47
N GLU A 171 9.14 -13.49 -25.05
CA GLU A 171 9.74 -14.57 -25.83
C GLU A 171 9.01 -14.76 -27.16
N VAL A 172 7.67 -14.72 -27.12
CA VAL A 172 6.83 -14.91 -28.31
C VAL A 172 6.93 -13.72 -29.27
N MET A 173 6.98 -12.48 -28.74
CA MET A 173 7.21 -11.30 -29.58
C MET A 173 8.56 -11.35 -30.30
N THR A 174 9.61 -11.82 -29.60
CA THR A 174 10.95 -11.94 -30.16
C THR A 174 10.98 -12.99 -31.28
N ASP A 175 10.42 -14.18 -31.03
CA ASP A 175 10.33 -15.26 -32.02
C ASP A 175 9.52 -14.84 -33.25
N LEU A 176 8.38 -14.16 -33.05
CA LEU A 176 7.51 -13.71 -34.13
C LEU A 176 8.20 -12.63 -34.99
N ALA A 177 8.90 -11.68 -34.38
CA ALA A 177 9.67 -10.64 -35.08
C ALA A 177 10.85 -11.22 -35.88
N ASP A 178 11.62 -12.14 -35.29
CA ASP A 178 12.73 -12.82 -35.96
C ASP A 178 12.26 -13.58 -37.19
N ARG A 179 11.11 -14.24 -37.07
CA ARG A 179 10.57 -15.08 -38.14
C ARG A 179 10.03 -14.27 -39.31
N ILE A 180 9.30 -13.18 -39.05
CA ILE A 180 8.82 -12.27 -40.10
C ILE A 180 9.99 -11.62 -40.83
N THR A 181 11.05 -11.24 -40.11
CA THR A 181 12.25 -10.65 -40.70
C THR A 181 12.92 -11.59 -41.70
N ARG A 182 12.85 -12.91 -41.48
CA ARG A 182 13.42 -13.92 -42.40
C ARG A 182 12.54 -14.22 -43.61
N SER A 183 11.21 -14.16 -43.48
CA SER A 183 10.29 -14.62 -44.54
C SER A 183 9.57 -13.50 -45.30
N LEU A 184 9.73 -12.22 -44.91
CA LEU A 184 9.06 -11.00 -45.44
C LEU A 184 7.52 -10.99 -45.29
N LYS A 185 6.88 -12.15 -45.46
CA LYS A 185 5.47 -12.45 -45.26
C LYS A 185 5.31 -13.76 -44.51
N LEU A 186 4.33 -13.84 -43.62
CA LEU A 186 4.08 -15.01 -42.78
C LEU A 186 2.58 -15.17 -42.50
N SER A 187 2.07 -16.40 -42.58
CA SER A 187 0.72 -16.74 -42.09
C SER A 187 0.77 -16.96 -40.57
N PHE A 188 -0.13 -16.32 -39.84
CA PHE A 188 -0.29 -16.53 -38.40
C PHE A 188 -0.71 -17.96 -38.08
N ARG A 189 -1.60 -18.56 -38.90
CA ARG A 189 -2.05 -19.93 -38.68
C ARG A 189 -0.91 -20.93 -38.80
N ASP A 190 0.00 -20.75 -39.76
CA ASP A 190 1.17 -21.62 -39.92
C ASP A 190 2.17 -21.44 -38.77
N TYR A 191 2.37 -20.21 -38.29
CA TYR A 191 3.19 -19.93 -37.10
C TYR A 191 2.71 -20.67 -35.85
N VAL A 192 1.41 -20.62 -35.55
CA VAL A 192 0.84 -21.30 -34.37
C VAL A 192 0.88 -22.82 -34.51
N ARG A 193 0.73 -23.36 -35.72
CA ARG A 193 0.79 -24.82 -35.97
C ARG A 193 2.16 -25.40 -35.65
N GLU A 194 3.23 -24.68 -35.95
CA GLU A 194 4.59 -25.14 -35.67
C GLU A 194 4.93 -25.10 -34.17
N ASN A 195 4.40 -24.12 -33.43
CA ASN A 195 4.74 -23.89 -32.02
C ASN A 195 3.87 -24.68 -31.00
N LYS A 196 3.26 -25.80 -31.42
CA LYS A 196 2.38 -26.71 -30.64
C LYS A 196 0.96 -26.17 -30.37
N HIS A 197 -0.01 -27.08 -30.51
CA HIS A 197 -1.44 -26.87 -30.30
C HIS A 197 -1.85 -26.73 -28.82
N ASP A 198 -1.29 -25.76 -28.10
CA ASP A 198 -1.83 -25.36 -26.80
C ASP A 198 -2.68 -24.09 -26.95
N LYS A 199 -3.88 -24.08 -26.35
CA LYS A 199 -4.76 -22.90 -26.34
C LYS A 199 -4.06 -21.71 -25.70
N VAL A 200 -3.24 -21.95 -24.68
CA VAL A 200 -2.48 -20.87 -24.02
C VAL A 200 -1.49 -20.25 -24.99
N ASN A 201 -0.77 -21.07 -25.76
CA ASN A 201 0.21 -20.58 -26.72
C ASN A 201 -0.44 -19.77 -27.85
N LEU A 202 -1.61 -20.21 -28.33
CA LEU A 202 -2.38 -19.48 -29.35
C LEU A 202 -2.77 -18.08 -28.84
N ILE A 203 -3.26 -17.97 -27.61
CA ILE A 203 -3.66 -16.70 -27.00
C ILE A 203 -2.45 -15.77 -26.85
N VAL A 204 -1.33 -16.28 -26.33
CA VAL A 204 -0.11 -15.47 -26.13
C VAL A 204 0.49 -15.03 -27.46
N SER A 205 0.52 -15.90 -28.47
CA SER A 205 0.95 -15.56 -29.83
C SER A 205 0.09 -14.49 -30.48
N PHE A 206 -1.23 -14.57 -30.30
CA PHE A 206 -2.14 -13.57 -30.83
C PHE A 206 -1.95 -12.21 -30.15
N LEU A 207 -1.79 -12.21 -28.83
CA LEU A 207 -1.51 -10.99 -28.07
C LEU A 207 -0.16 -10.36 -28.47
N GLY A 208 0.88 -11.19 -28.64
CA GLY A 208 2.21 -10.72 -29.08
C GLY A 208 2.18 -10.09 -30.46
N MET A 209 1.43 -10.66 -31.40
CA MET A 209 1.21 -10.07 -32.73
C MET A 209 0.51 -8.71 -32.63
N LEU A 210 -0.57 -8.59 -31.83
CA LEU A 210 -1.27 -7.31 -31.67
C LEU A 210 -0.37 -6.23 -31.05
N GLU A 211 0.50 -6.60 -30.12
CA GLU A 211 1.45 -5.66 -29.54
C GLU A 211 2.50 -5.21 -30.56
N LEU A 212 2.98 -6.10 -31.45
CA LEU A 212 3.87 -5.73 -32.56
C LEU A 212 3.22 -4.80 -33.59
N VAL A 213 1.93 -5.00 -33.88
CA VAL A 213 1.15 -4.09 -34.74
C VAL A 213 1.00 -2.73 -34.07
N LYS A 214 0.68 -2.71 -32.77
CA LYS A 214 0.56 -1.48 -31.98
C LYS A 214 1.88 -0.70 -31.91
N GLN A 215 3.02 -1.39 -31.87
CA GLN A 215 4.36 -0.79 -31.91
C GLN A 215 4.76 -0.32 -33.33
N GLY A 216 3.98 -0.64 -34.36
CA GLY A 216 4.23 -0.23 -35.74
C GLY A 216 5.33 -1.01 -36.45
N THR A 217 5.84 -2.09 -35.84
CA THR A 217 6.92 -2.93 -36.39
C THR A 217 6.42 -3.81 -37.54
N VAL A 218 5.15 -4.20 -37.51
CA VAL A 218 4.55 -5.20 -38.38
C VAL A 218 3.21 -4.69 -38.90
N ASP A 219 2.89 -5.00 -40.15
CA ASP A 219 1.57 -4.78 -40.74
C ASP A 219 0.83 -6.11 -40.92
N VAL A 220 -0.49 -6.07 -40.77
CA VAL A 220 -1.32 -7.27 -40.71
C VAL A 220 -2.57 -7.10 -41.55
N GLN A 221 -2.89 -8.12 -42.35
CA GLN A 221 -4.06 -8.15 -43.22
C GLN A 221 -4.87 -9.43 -43.00
N GLN A 222 -6.19 -9.26 -42.86
CA GLN A 222 -7.16 -10.34 -42.76
C GLN A 222 -8.31 -10.05 -43.73
N GLU A 223 -8.59 -10.98 -44.64
CA GLU A 223 -9.55 -10.76 -45.74
C GLU A 223 -11.01 -10.80 -45.28
N ALA A 224 -11.36 -11.70 -44.35
CA ALA A 224 -12.69 -11.80 -43.74
C ALA A 224 -12.62 -12.24 -42.28
N HIS A 225 -13.72 -12.08 -41.54
CA HIS A 225 -13.77 -12.52 -40.14
C HIS A 225 -13.45 -14.02 -40.02
N PHE A 226 -12.54 -14.35 -39.10
CA PHE A 226 -12.07 -15.71 -38.82
C PHE A 226 -11.23 -16.38 -39.93
N GLU A 227 -10.89 -15.64 -40.99
CA GLU A 227 -9.90 -16.08 -41.98
C GLU A 227 -8.47 -15.95 -41.44
N ASP A 228 -7.52 -16.53 -42.18
CA ASP A 228 -6.11 -16.45 -41.83
C ASP A 228 -5.60 -15.00 -41.80
N ILE A 229 -4.59 -14.77 -40.98
CA ILE A 229 -4.01 -13.46 -40.74
C ILE A 229 -2.62 -13.45 -41.39
N ASN A 230 -2.48 -12.64 -42.43
CA ASN A 230 -1.21 -12.43 -43.12
C ASN A 230 -0.43 -11.32 -42.41
N ILE A 231 0.83 -11.61 -42.11
CA ILE A 231 1.72 -10.74 -41.35
C ILE A 231 2.90 -10.34 -42.25
N GLU A 232 3.18 -9.05 -42.38
CA GLU A 232 4.22 -8.49 -43.25
C GLU A 232 5.08 -7.46 -42.50
N THR A 233 6.37 -7.38 -42.85
CA THR A 233 7.27 -6.39 -42.22
C THR A 233 7.06 -5.00 -42.82
N LYS A 234 7.07 -3.96 -41.98
CA LYS A 234 6.88 -2.57 -42.44
C LYS A 234 8.17 -1.92 -42.97
N ALA A 235 9.29 -2.64 -42.99
CA ALA A 235 10.60 -2.13 -43.38
C ALA A 235 10.79 -2.06 -44.91
N ALA A 236 10.16 -1.07 -45.54
CA ALA A 236 10.64 -0.40 -46.75
C ALA A 236 10.15 1.05 -46.80
N GLY A 237 10.72 1.94 -45.96
CA GLY A 237 10.42 3.38 -46.01
C GLY A 237 10.92 4.20 -44.82
N ILE A 238 12.18 4.61 -44.88
CA ILE A 238 12.88 5.75 -44.23
C ILE A 238 12.26 6.37 -42.95
N PRO A 239 12.98 6.41 -41.82
CA PRO A 239 12.53 7.09 -40.60
C PRO A 239 12.45 8.61 -40.80
N ARG A 240 11.35 9.22 -40.36
CA ARG A 240 11.26 10.68 -40.16
C ARG A 240 11.30 10.98 -38.66
N TYR A 241 12.17 11.93 -38.32
CA TYR A 241 12.32 12.59 -37.01
C TYR A 241 10.98 13.07 -36.45
#